data_AF-A0A927E8B8-F1
#
_entry.id   AF-A0A927E8B8-F1
#
_cell.length_a   1.000
_cell.length_b   1.000
_cell.length_c   1.000
_cell.angle_alpha   90.00
_cell.angle_beta   90.00
_cell.angle_gamma   90.00
#
_symmetry.space_group_name_H-M   'P 1'
#
loop_
_entity.id
_entity.type
_entity.pdbx_description
1 polymer ?
#
loop_
_entity_poly.entity_id
_entity_poly.type
_entity_poly.pdbx_seq_one_letter_code
_entity_poly.pdbx_strand_id
1 'polypeptide(L)'
;MAKIAALGAYIYQAVLALGLLLVVAHRLPAAEFTAYSLFISVVQFGAIACFEWIRFACSRFYPGPDAQSEATERGTITSEFLACCGLCVVGALIAWFCGVPAPVAGLGAVAAIVQGGSEIHLTMLRFRHAFRLFSWMQALVRRQMI
;
A
#
# COMPACT_ATOMS: atom_id res chain seq x y z
N MET A 1 -15.20 15.89 -0.62
CA MET A 1 -13.93 15.96 -1.37
C MET A 1 -13.02 14.74 -1.14
N ALA A 2 -12.45 14.53 0.06
CA ALA A 2 -11.47 13.44 0.31
C ALA A 2 -11.99 12.00 0.09
N LYS A 3 -13.28 11.74 0.31
CA LYS A 3 -13.89 10.41 0.04
C LYS A 3 -14.00 10.09 -1.45
N ILE A 4 -14.31 11.09 -2.28
CA ILE A 4 -14.45 10.95 -3.74
C ILE A 4 -13.08 10.76 -4.40
N ALA A 5 -12.07 11.54 -3.97
CA ALA A 5 -10.71 11.38 -4.46
C ALA A 5 -10.13 10.00 -4.16
N ALA A 6 -10.41 9.45 -2.97
CA ALA A 6 -9.97 8.12 -2.63
C ALA A 6 -10.76 7.01 -3.35
N LEU A 7 -12.06 7.21 -3.57
CA LEU A 7 -12.84 6.32 -4.42
C LEU A 7 -12.26 6.30 -5.84
N GLY A 8 -11.87 7.46 -6.37
CA GLY A 8 -11.15 7.59 -7.64
C GLY A 8 -9.82 6.84 -7.67
N ALA A 9 -9.02 6.91 -6.60
CA ALA A 9 -7.77 6.17 -6.48
C ALA A 9 -7.99 4.64 -6.48
N TYR A 10 -8.99 4.14 -5.75
CA TYR A 10 -9.35 2.73 -5.77
C TYR A 10 -9.86 2.26 -7.13
N ILE A 11 -10.69 3.07 -7.80
CA ILE A 11 -11.16 2.78 -9.17
C ILE A 11 -9.98 2.74 -10.14
N TYR A 12 -9.06 3.70 -10.05
CA TYR A 12 -7.86 3.72 -10.89
C TYR A 12 -6.99 2.48 -10.70
N GLN A 13 -6.75 2.07 -9.44
CA GLN A 13 -6.01 0.87 -9.10
C GLN A 13 -6.70 -0.40 -9.60
N ALA A 14 -8.03 -0.49 -9.47
CA ALA A 14 -8.81 -1.61 -9.97
C ALA A 14 -8.76 -1.73 -11.50
N VAL A 15 -8.85 -0.60 -12.22
CA VAL A 15 -8.75 -0.57 -13.68
C VAL A 15 -7.37 -0.99 -14.16
N LEU A 16 -6.29 -0.53 -13.51
CA LEU A 16 -4.93 -0.97 -13.84
C LEU A 16 -4.72 -2.45 -13.59
N ALA A 17 -5.18 -2.95 -12.44
CA ALA A 17 -5.08 -4.38 -12.10
C ALA A 17 -5.84 -5.24 -13.12
N LEU A 18 -7.06 -4.83 -13.49
CA LEU A 18 -7.87 -5.51 -14.50
C LEU A 18 -7.19 -5.48 -15.87
N GLY A 19 -6.68 -4.32 -16.31
CA GLY A 19 -5.98 -4.18 -17.58
C GLY A 19 -4.74 -5.07 -17.66
N LEU A 20 -3.94 -5.13 -16.59
CA LEU A 20 -2.78 -6.01 -16.52
C LEU A 20 -3.19 -7.48 -16.60
N LEU A 21 -4.24 -7.88 -15.87
CA LEU A 21 -4.76 -9.25 -15.89
C LEU A 21 -5.25 -9.66 -17.28
N LEU A 22 -5.95 -8.77 -18.00
CA LEU A 22 -6.40 -9.01 -19.37
C LEU A 22 -5.22 -9.17 -20.36
N VAL A 23 -4.18 -8.34 -20.23
CA VAL A 23 -2.97 -8.44 -21.06
C VAL A 23 -2.27 -9.77 -20.84
N VAL A 24 -2.10 -10.17 -19.59
CA VAL A 24 -1.49 -11.45 -19.20
C VAL A 24 -2.33 -12.61 -19.70
N ALA A 25 -3.65 -12.60 -19.46
CA ALA A 25 -4.56 -13.65 -19.90
C ALA A 25 -4.56 -13.85 -21.42
N HIS A 26 -4.38 -12.77 -22.19
CA HIS A 26 -4.28 -12.85 -23.65
C HIS A 26 -2.93 -13.38 -24.15
N ARG A 27 -1.85 -13.23 -23.38
CA ARG A 27 -0.48 -13.55 -23.81
C ARG A 27 0.02 -14.90 -23.33
N LEU A 28 -0.51 -15.43 -22.23
CA LEU A 28 -0.05 -16.69 -21.66
C LEU A 28 -0.93 -17.88 -22.09
N PRO A 29 -0.33 -19.04 -22.39
CA PRO A 29 -1.05 -20.31 -22.49
C PRO A 29 -1.82 -20.62 -21.19
N ALA A 30 -2.97 -21.28 -21.29
CA ALA A 30 -3.86 -21.53 -20.15
C ALA A 30 -3.19 -22.23 -18.94
N ALA A 31 -2.25 -23.15 -19.21
CA ALA A 31 -1.48 -23.82 -18.17
C ALA A 31 -0.57 -22.86 -17.38
N GLU A 32 0.12 -21.95 -18.08
CA GLU A 32 1.01 -20.96 -17.47
C GLU A 32 0.22 -19.86 -16.76
N PHE A 33 -0.95 -19.50 -17.29
CA PHE A 33 -1.87 -18.55 -16.65
C PHE A 33 -2.35 -19.01 -15.27
N THR A 34 -2.52 -20.32 -15.09
CA THR A 34 -2.97 -20.90 -13.80
C THR A 34 -1.87 -20.76 -12.73
N ALA A 35 -0.62 -21.11 -13.08
CA ALA A 35 0.53 -20.92 -12.20
C ALA A 35 0.78 -19.43 -11.87
N TYR A 36 0.65 -18.55 -12.87
CA TYR A 36 0.71 -17.11 -12.70
C TYR A 36 -0.37 -16.60 -11.74
N SER A 37 -1.62 -17.03 -11.90
CA SER A 37 -2.75 -16.55 -11.09
C SER A 37 -2.62 -16.99 -9.63
N LEU A 38 -2.16 -18.22 -9.39
CA LEU A 38 -1.86 -18.70 -8.04
C LEU A 38 -0.72 -17.89 -7.41
N PHE A 39 0.37 -17.67 -8.16
CA PHE A 39 1.50 -16.88 -7.71
C PHE A 39 1.08 -15.46 -7.33
N ILE A 40 0.37 -14.75 -8.22
CA ILE A 40 -0.14 -13.40 -7.95
C ILE A 40 -1.05 -13.37 -6.72
N SER A 41 -1.95 -14.34 -6.58
CA SER A 41 -2.87 -14.39 -5.44
C SER A 41 -2.13 -14.55 -4.10
N VAL A 42 -1.11 -15.41 -4.06
CA VAL A 42 -0.27 -15.61 -2.87
C VAL A 42 0.56 -14.36 -2.55
N VAL A 43 1.19 -13.74 -3.57
CA VAL A 43 1.96 -12.51 -3.40
C VAL A 43 1.06 -11.36 -2.93
N GLN A 44 -0.14 -11.25 -3.48
CA GLN A 44 -1.08 -10.18 -3.12
C GLN A 44 -1.66 -10.39 -1.73
N PHE A 45 -1.94 -11.62 -1.32
CA PHE A 45 -2.26 -11.94 0.06
C PHE A 45 -1.11 -11.58 1.01
N GLY A 46 0.13 -11.95 0.68
CA GLY A 46 1.31 -11.59 1.46
C GLY A 46 1.51 -10.09 1.58
N ALA A 47 1.35 -9.36 0.48
CA ALA A 47 1.41 -7.91 0.44
C ALA A 47 0.32 -7.29 1.33
N ILE A 48 -0.93 -7.72 1.20
CA ILE A 48 -2.03 -7.24 2.05
C ILE A 48 -1.73 -7.55 3.52
N ALA A 49 -1.34 -8.78 3.86
CA ALA A 49 -1.03 -9.14 5.25
C ALA A 49 0.10 -8.29 5.85
N CYS A 50 1.16 -8.01 5.08
CA CYS A 50 2.31 -7.22 5.53
C CYS A 50 1.98 -5.71 5.62
N PHE A 51 1.39 -5.14 4.56
CA PHE A 51 1.15 -3.70 4.49
C PHE A 51 -0.11 -3.25 5.25
N GLU A 52 -1.12 -4.11 5.41
CA GLU A 52 -2.32 -3.78 6.19
C GLU A 52 -2.00 -3.65 7.68
N TRP A 53 -1.04 -4.44 8.19
CA TRP A 53 -0.55 -4.27 9.55
C TRP A 53 0.08 -2.88 9.77
N ILE A 54 0.90 -2.43 8.81
CA ILE A 54 1.47 -1.07 8.82
C ILE A 54 0.35 -0.03 8.77
N ARG A 55 -0.69 -0.27 7.97
CA ARG A 55 -1.84 0.62 7.86
C ARG A 55 -2.62 0.73 9.18
N PHE A 56 -2.79 -0.37 9.89
CA PHE A 56 -3.38 -0.37 11.23
C PHE A 56 -2.52 0.38 12.23
N ALA A 57 -1.20 0.17 12.22
CA ALA A 57 -0.26 0.92 13.05
C ALA A 57 -0.36 2.43 12.77
N CYS A 58 -0.38 2.84 11.50
CA CYS A 58 -0.61 4.23 11.10
C CYS A 58 -1.91 4.77 11.68
N SER A 59 -3.02 4.02 11.59
CA SER A 59 -4.32 4.50 12.08
C SER A 59 -4.41 4.69 13.58
N ARG A 60 -3.58 3.96 14.33
CA ARG A 60 -3.60 3.97 15.80
C ARG A 60 -2.62 4.97 16.39
N PHE A 61 -1.43 5.08 15.80
CA PHE A 61 -0.32 5.82 16.39
C PHE A 61 0.01 7.13 15.64
N TYR A 62 -0.54 7.33 14.44
CA TYR A 62 -0.26 8.50 13.61
C TYR A 62 -1.52 9.36 13.37
N PRO A 63 -1.43 10.71 13.45
CA PRO A 63 -0.24 11.51 13.81
C PRO A 63 -0.01 11.55 15.32
N GLY A 64 1.26 11.60 15.72
CA GLY A 64 1.66 11.76 17.13
C GLY A 64 1.22 13.11 17.71
N PRO A 65 1.16 13.25 19.05
CA PRO A 65 0.69 14.46 19.72
C PRO A 65 1.60 15.69 19.53
N ASP A 66 2.88 15.48 19.25
CA ASP A 66 3.86 16.53 18.97
C ASP A 66 4.71 16.21 17.72
N ALA A 67 5.46 17.21 17.25
CA ALA A 67 6.25 17.09 16.02
C ALA A 67 7.38 16.05 16.13
N GLN A 68 7.88 15.79 17.34
CA GLN A 68 8.95 14.82 17.58
C GLN A 68 8.40 13.39 17.54
N SER A 69 7.26 13.14 18.19
CA SER A 69 6.53 11.88 18.13
C SER A 69 6.07 11.57 16.71
N GLU A 70 5.55 12.55 15.96
CA GLU A 70 5.19 12.37 14.56
C GLU A 70 6.39 11.93 13.70
N ALA A 71 7.57 12.51 13.92
CA ALA A 71 8.79 12.13 13.21
C ALA A 71 9.26 10.71 13.55
N THR A 72 9.18 10.32 14.82
CA THR A 72 9.53 8.97 15.29
C THR A 72 8.58 7.92 14.70
N GLU A 73 7.27 8.14 14.79
CA GLU A 73 6.26 7.23 14.22
C GLU A 73 6.43 7.08 12.70
N ARG A 74 6.70 8.18 11.99
CA ARG A 74 7.00 8.14 10.55
C ARG A 74 8.27 7.33 10.26
N GLY A 75 9.30 7.45 11.11
CA GLY A 75 10.52 6.67 11.03
C GLY A 75 10.23 5.17 11.13
N THR A 76 9.49 4.76 12.16
CA THR A 76 9.07 3.37 12.37
C THR A 76 8.26 2.84 11.19
N ILE A 77 7.28 3.60 10.69
CA ILE A 77 6.49 3.18 9.52
C ILE A 77 7.38 3.01 8.28
N THR A 78 8.39 3.87 8.11
CA THR A 78 9.33 3.77 7.00
C THR A 78 10.23 2.53 7.12
N SER A 79 10.71 2.18 8.33
CA SER A 79 11.49 0.96 8.53
C SER A 79 10.67 -0.31 8.31
N GLU A 80 9.42 -0.34 8.77
CA GLU A 80 8.50 -1.45 8.53
C GLU A 80 8.18 -1.60 7.04
N PHE A 81 7.98 -0.48 6.34
CA PHE A 81 7.79 -0.49 4.89
C PHE A 81 9.00 -1.08 4.16
N LEU A 82 10.23 -0.71 4.56
CA LEU A 82 11.46 -1.27 3.99
C LEU A 82 11.58 -2.77 4.30
N ALA A 83 11.23 -3.22 5.51
CA ALA A 83 11.20 -4.63 5.85
C ALA A 83 10.21 -5.41 4.97
N CYS A 84 9.03 -4.86 4.74
CA CYS A 84 8.02 -5.45 3.86
C CYS A 84 8.46 -5.49 2.39
N CYS A 85 9.18 -4.46 1.91
CA CYS A 85 9.82 -4.50 0.60
C CYS A 85 10.83 -5.65 0.50
N GLY A 86 11.62 -5.87 1.55
CA GLY A 86 12.53 -7.02 1.65
C GLY A 86 11.78 -8.35 1.55
N LEU A 87 10.64 -8.49 2.24
CA LEU A 87 9.80 -9.68 2.14
C LEU A 87 9.23 -9.91 0.74
N CYS A 88 8.84 -8.84 0.02
CA CYS A 88 8.44 -8.94 -1.38
C CYS A 88 9.57 -9.47 -2.28
N VAL A 89 10.81 -9.03 -2.05
CA VAL A 89 11.99 -9.54 -2.78
C VAL A 89 12.23 -11.02 -2.45
N VAL A 90 12.15 -11.41 -1.17
CA VAL A 90 12.27 -12.82 -0.76
C VAL A 90 11.18 -13.67 -1.41
N GLY A 91 9.94 -13.19 -1.46
CA GLY A 91 8.84 -13.86 -2.15
C GLY A 91 9.09 -14.07 -3.64
N ALA A 92 9.65 -13.07 -4.33
CA ALA A 92 10.06 -13.21 -5.74
C ALA A 92 11.21 -14.20 -5.92
N LEU A 93 12.18 -14.25 -5.01
CA LEU A 93 13.26 -15.24 -5.05
C LEU A 93 12.72 -16.66 -4.88
N ILE A 94 11.83 -16.88 -3.91
CA ILE A 94 11.18 -18.19 -3.70
C ILE A 94 10.42 -18.60 -4.96
N ALA A 95 9.66 -17.69 -5.56
CA ALA A 95 8.92 -17.97 -6.79
C ALA A 95 9.83 -18.34 -7.96
N TRP A 96 10.95 -17.64 -8.10
CA TRP A 96 11.96 -17.98 -9.09
C TRP A 96 12.55 -19.38 -8.86
N PHE A 97 12.88 -19.75 -7.62
CA PHE A 97 13.30 -21.11 -7.27
C PHE A 97 12.23 -22.17 -7.54
N CYS A 98 10.96 -21.81 -7.45
CA CYS A 98 9.83 -22.69 -7.79
C CYS A 98 9.52 -22.76 -9.29
N GLY A 99 10.34 -22.14 -10.15
CA GLY A 99 10.22 -22.24 -11.61
C GLY A 99 9.43 -21.10 -12.28
N VAL A 100 9.05 -20.04 -11.54
CA VAL A 100 8.46 -18.84 -12.16
C VAL A 100 9.55 -18.10 -12.95
N PRO A 101 9.29 -17.67 -14.20
CA PRO A 101 10.26 -16.89 -14.96
C PRO A 101 10.69 -15.64 -14.18
N ALA A 102 12.01 -15.41 -14.10
CA ALA A 102 12.60 -14.25 -13.41
C ALA A 102 11.93 -12.89 -13.72
N PRO A 103 11.59 -12.54 -14.99
CA PRO A 103 10.90 -11.28 -15.26
C PRO A 103 9.50 -11.21 -14.64
N VAL A 104 8.77 -12.33 -14.56
CA VAL A 104 7.42 -12.38 -13.96
C VAL A 104 7.50 -12.24 -12.45
N ALA A 105 8.44 -12.94 -11.81
CA ALA A 105 8.67 -12.84 -10.37
C ALA A 105 9.10 -11.42 -9.96
N GLY A 106 10.02 -10.82 -10.74
CA GLY A 106 10.47 -9.44 -10.53
C GLY A 106 9.35 -8.41 -10.69
N LEU A 107 8.54 -8.51 -11.76
CA LEU A 107 7.38 -7.64 -11.97
C LEU A 107 6.36 -7.77 -10.83
N GLY A 108 6.12 -8.99 -10.33
CA GLY A 108 5.23 -9.23 -9.18
C GLY A 108 5.70 -8.52 -7.91
N ALA A 109 6.99 -8.59 -7.58
CA ALA A 109 7.55 -7.87 -6.42
C ALA A 109 7.46 -6.35 -6.57
N VAL A 110 7.79 -5.81 -7.75
CA VAL A 110 7.69 -4.37 -8.00
C VAL A 110 6.24 -3.90 -7.88
N ALA A 111 5.29 -4.63 -8.48
CA ALA A 111 3.88 -4.30 -8.38
C ALA A 111 3.40 -4.32 -6.92
N ALA A 112 3.79 -5.32 -6.13
CA ALA A 112 3.44 -5.41 -4.71
C ALA A 112 3.98 -4.23 -3.89
N ILE A 113 5.25 -3.85 -4.10
CA ILE A 113 5.88 -2.71 -3.41
C ILE A 113 5.19 -1.39 -3.78
N VAL A 114 4.96 -1.16 -5.07
CA VAL A 114 4.30 0.07 -5.56
C VAL A 114 2.88 0.16 -5.03
N GLN A 115 2.13 -0.95 -5.03
CA GLN A 115 0.77 -1.01 -4.50
C GLN A 115 0.76 -0.73 -2.98
N GLY A 116 1.56 -1.45 -2.20
CA GLY A 116 1.63 -1.27 -0.75
C GLY A 116 2.09 0.13 -0.34
N GLY A 117 3.11 0.67 -1.02
CA GLY A 117 3.62 2.02 -0.78
C GLY A 117 2.61 3.11 -1.10
N SER A 118 1.86 2.96 -2.20
CA SER A 118 0.82 3.91 -2.60
C SER A 118 -0.30 3.99 -1.56
N GLU A 119 -0.75 2.84 -1.07
CA GLU A 119 -1.83 2.78 -0.07
C GLU A 119 -1.40 3.37 1.28
N ILE A 120 -0.18 3.09 1.74
CA ILE A 120 0.38 3.69 2.96
C ILE A 120 0.50 5.21 2.81
N HIS A 121 1.05 5.69 1.69
CA HIS A 121 1.23 7.11 1.43
C HIS A 121 -0.11 7.88 1.43
N LEU A 122 -1.14 7.33 0.76
CA LEU A 122 -2.48 7.90 0.77
C LEU A 122 -3.11 7.91 2.16
N THR A 123 -2.85 6.87 2.96
CA THR A 123 -3.35 6.76 4.34
C THR A 123 -2.72 7.84 5.24
N MET A 124 -1.40 8.05 5.16
CA MET A 124 -0.71 9.12 5.90
C MET A 124 -1.23 10.52 5.52
N LEU A 125 -1.41 10.79 4.23
CA LEU A 125 -1.94 12.07 3.74
C LEU A 125 -3.35 12.34 4.30
N ARG A 126 -4.21 11.32 4.32
CA ARG A 126 -5.57 11.42 4.88
C ARG A 126 -5.56 11.79 6.36
N PHE A 127 -4.73 11.13 7.16
CA PHE A 127 -4.63 11.43 8.59
C PHE A 127 -4.12 12.84 8.85
N ARG A 128 -3.08 13.30 8.12
CA ARG A 128 -2.59 14.69 8.22
C ARG A 128 -3.66 15.71 7.88
N HIS A 129 -4.45 15.48 6.83
CA HIS A 129 -5.51 16.40 6.44
C HIS A 129 -6.65 16.46 7.47
N ALA A 130 -7.06 15.31 8.02
CA ALA A 130 -8.08 15.26 9.07
C ALA A 130 -7.64 16.01 10.33
N PHE A 131 -6.38 15.81 10.75
CA PHE A 131 -5.82 16.49 11.91
C PHE A 131 -5.73 18.01 11.72
N ARG A 132 -5.26 18.47 10.55
CA ARG A 132 -5.25 19.91 10.23
C ARG A 132 -6.63 20.54 10.30
N LEU A 133 -7.64 19.88 9.73
CA LEU A 133 -9.02 20.37 9.78
C LEU A 133 -9.52 20.49 11.23
N PHE A 134 -9.25 19.47 12.05
CA PHE A 134 -9.62 19.46 13.47
C PHE A 134 -8.93 20.57 14.27
N SER A 135 -7.62 20.75 14.09
CA SER A 135 -6.87 21.83 14.75
C SER A 135 -7.40 23.22 14.38
N TRP A 136 -7.81 23.41 13.12
CA TRP A 136 -8.39 24.66 12.63
C TRP A 136 -9.76 24.92 13.26
N MET A 137 -10.61 23.90 13.35
CA MET A 137 -11.91 24.00 14.04
C MET A 137 -11.75 24.34 15.53
N GLN A 138 -10.80 23.72 16.23
CA GLN A 138 -10.52 24.07 17.62
C GLN A 138 -10.00 25.51 17.78
N ALA A 139 -9.13 25.96 16.88
CA ALA A 139 -8.64 27.34 16.89
C ALA A 139 -9.76 28.37 16.64
N LEU A 140 -10.72 28.05 15.76
CA LEU A 140 -11.90 28.89 15.52
C LEU A 140 -12.85 28.94 16.72
N VAL A 141 -13.15 27.79 17.34
CA VAL A 141 -14.00 27.73 18.55
C VAL A 141 -13.35 28.52 19.68
N ARG A 142 -12.02 28.46 19.84
CA ARG A 142 -11.30 29.22 20.87
C ARG A 142 -11.30 30.73 20.62
N ARG A 143 -11.38 31.17 19.35
CA ARG A 143 -11.47 32.59 18.97
C ARG A 143 -12.85 33.22 19.19
N GLN A 144 -13.90 32.42 19.36
CA GLN A 144 -15.26 32.93 19.63
C GLN A 144 -15.55 33.11 21.13
N MET A 145 -14.67 32.64 22.02
CA MET A 145 -14.79 32.78 23.48
C MET A 145 -13.92 33.90 24.07
N ILE A 146 -13.29 34.72 23.23
CA ILE A 146 -12.52 35.93 23.59
C ILE A 146 -13.16 37.10 22.85
#